data_AF-A0A8C2QJV2-F1
#
_entry.id   AF-A0A8C2QJV2-F1
#
_cell.length_a   1.000
_cell.length_b   1.000
_cell.length_c   1.000
_cell.angle_alpha   90.00
_cell.angle_beta   90.00
_cell.angle_gamma   90.00
#
_symmetry.space_group_name_H-M   'P 1'
#
loop_
_entity.id
_entity.type
_entity.pdbx_description
1 polymer ?
#
loop_
_entity_poly.entity_id
_entity_poly.type
_entity_poly.pdbx_seq_one_letter_code
_entity_poly.pdbx_strand_id
1 'polypeptide(L)'
;MEEAEAEEQQRFSHRQRLKAAVHYTVGCLCQEVALDKQVQFSKQTIAAISEVTFRQCENFAKDLEMFARHAKRSTVTTEDVKLLARRSNSLLKYITEKNEEIAQLNLERKAKKKRKPEDENRDFMELDADVVGSDS
;
A
#
# COMPACT_ATOMS: atom_id res chain seq x y z
N MET A 1 25.62 -8.16 27.59
CA MET A 1 24.46 -7.83 28.43
C MET A 1 23.90 -6.49 28.00
N GLU A 2 24.72 -5.43 27.98
CA GLU A 2 24.32 -4.09 27.49
C GLU A 2 23.84 -4.05 26.02
N GLU A 3 24.48 -4.80 25.11
CA GLU A 3 24.08 -4.82 23.69
C GLU A 3 22.70 -5.44 23.48
N ALA A 4 22.37 -6.50 24.22
CA ALA A 4 21.06 -7.14 24.17
C ALA A 4 19.95 -6.22 24.71
N GLU A 5 20.23 -5.47 25.78
CA GLU A 5 19.31 -4.47 26.33
C GLU A 5 19.06 -3.31 25.35
N ALA A 6 20.12 -2.85 24.66
CA ALA A 6 20.00 -1.82 23.63
C ALA A 6 19.13 -2.28 22.45
N GLU A 7 19.32 -3.52 21.97
CA GLU A 7 18.48 -4.10 20.91
C GLU A 7 17.01 -4.24 21.33
N GLU A 8 16.75 -4.69 22.55
CA GLU A 8 15.39 -4.83 23.07
C GLU A 8 14.70 -3.46 23.16
N GLN A 9 15.40 -2.44 23.65
CA GLN A 9 14.89 -1.08 23.74
C GLN A 9 14.58 -0.50 22.36
N GLN A 10 15.44 -0.76 21.36
CA GLN A 10 15.19 -0.35 19.98
C GLN A 10 13.96 -1.05 19.38
N ARG A 11 13.82 -2.37 19.58
CA ARG A 11 12.65 -3.15 19.14
C ARG A 11 11.37 -2.65 19.80
N PHE A 12 11.41 -2.37 21.10
CA PHE A 12 10.28 -1.82 21.83
C PHE A 12 9.86 -0.45 21.26
N SER A 13 10.80 0.48 21.12
CA SER A 13 10.55 1.81 20.57
C SER A 13 10.00 1.74 19.13
N HIS A 14 10.57 0.88 18.29
CA HIS A 14 10.08 0.68 16.93
C HIS A 14 8.64 0.15 16.92
N ARG A 15 8.34 -0.85 17.75
CA ARG A 15 6.99 -1.40 17.88
C ARG A 15 5.98 -0.35 18.35
N GLN A 16 6.35 0.51 19.29
CA GLN A 16 5.48 1.59 19.76
C GLN A 16 5.18 2.61 18.66
N ARG A 17 6.17 2.98 17.84
CA ARG A 17 5.94 3.87 16.69
C ARG A 17 4.96 3.28 15.68
N LEU A 18 5.07 1.98 15.38
CA LEU A 18 4.13 1.29 14.50
C LEU A 18 2.72 1.24 15.10
N LYS A 19 2.59 0.92 16.40
CA LYS A 19 1.29 0.94 17.10
C LYS A 19 0.64 2.33 17.08
N ALA A 20 1.42 3.39 17.29
CA ALA A 20 0.93 4.76 17.23
C ALA A 20 0.41 5.13 15.83
N ALA A 21 1.14 4.75 14.78
CA ALA A 21 0.70 4.96 13.40
C ALA A 21 -0.61 4.21 13.09
N VAL A 22 -0.71 2.94 13.50
CA VAL A 22 -1.95 2.16 13.35
C VAL A 22 -3.10 2.80 14.13
N HIS A 23 -2.86 3.24 15.37
CA HIS A 23 -3.88 3.90 16.20
C HIS A 23 -4.42 5.18 15.55
N TYR A 24 -3.53 6.00 14.97
CA TYR A 24 -3.93 7.19 14.23
C TYR A 24 -4.87 6.85 13.07
N THR A 25 -4.48 5.93 12.19
CA THR A 25 -5.30 5.54 11.03
C THR A 25 -6.61 4.89 11.45
N VAL A 26 -6.61 4.04 12.47
CA VAL A 26 -7.83 3.45 13.03
C VAL A 26 -8.76 4.53 13.56
N GLY A 27 -8.23 5.56 14.23
CA GLY A 27 -9.00 6.71 14.68
C GLY A 27 -9.70 7.44 13.52
N CYS A 28 -8.98 7.71 12.43
CA CYS A 28 -9.56 8.32 11.22
C CYS A 28 -10.70 7.47 10.63
N LEU A 29 -10.49 6.16 10.47
CA LEU A 29 -11.51 5.25 9.93
C LEU A 29 -12.72 5.13 10.86
N CYS A 30 -12.50 5.07 12.19
CA CYS A 30 -13.59 5.07 13.16
C CYS A 30 -14.40 6.37 13.10
N GLN A 31 -13.76 7.50 12.84
CA GLN A 31 -14.45 8.78 12.66
C GLN A 31 -15.34 8.79 11.41
N GLU A 32 -14.85 8.26 10.28
CA GLU A 32 -15.65 8.10 9.06
C GLU A 32 -16.88 7.22 9.31
N VAL A 33 -16.69 6.08 9.98
CA VAL A 33 -17.79 5.16 10.33
C VAL A 33 -18.76 5.79 11.33
N ALA A 34 -18.26 6.54 12.32
CA ALA A 34 -19.08 7.25 13.29
C ALA A 34 -20.04 8.25 12.61
N LEU A 35 -19.53 8.98 11.61
CA LEU A 35 -20.32 9.92 10.82
C LEU A 35 -21.36 9.20 9.95
N ASP A 36 -20.95 8.17 9.21
CA ASP A 36 -21.84 7.40 8.32
C ASP A 36 -22.98 6.70 9.10
N LYS A 37 -22.67 6.14 10.27
CA LYS A 37 -23.64 5.40 11.09
C LYS A 37 -24.33 6.24 12.16
N GLN A 38 -23.98 7.52 12.29
CA GLN A 38 -24.48 8.43 13.34
C GLN A 38 -24.30 7.86 14.76
N VAL A 39 -23.14 7.24 15.01
CA VAL A 39 -22.76 6.68 16.32
C VAL A 39 -21.49 7.35 16.84
N GLN A 40 -21.14 7.11 18.10
CA GLN A 40 -19.90 7.61 18.70
C GLN A 40 -19.06 6.43 19.22
N PHE A 41 -17.74 6.50 19.03
CA PHE A 41 -16.80 5.54 19.59
C PHE A 41 -16.06 6.15 20.78
N SER A 42 -15.97 5.41 21.88
CA SER A 42 -15.14 5.83 23.01
C SER A 42 -13.65 5.73 22.66
N LYS A 43 -12.80 6.49 23.35
CA LYS A 43 -11.34 6.41 23.18
C LYS A 43 -10.81 5.00 23.44
N GLN A 44 -11.39 4.31 24.42
CA GLN A 44 -11.05 2.94 24.79
C GLN A 44 -11.44 1.95 23.69
N THR A 45 -12.59 2.16 23.03
CA THR A 45 -13.03 1.34 21.89
C THR A 45 -12.07 1.49 20.72
N ILE A 46 -11.68 2.72 20.37
CA ILE A 46 -10.70 2.99 19.30
C ILE A 46 -9.34 2.35 19.63
N ALA A 47 -8.89 2.47 20.89
CA ALA A 47 -7.66 1.82 21.35
C ALA A 47 -7.73 0.30 21.25
N ALA A 48 -8.86 -0.31 21.61
CA ALA A 48 -9.07 -1.75 21.47
C ALA A 48 -9.06 -2.21 20.01
N ILE A 49 -9.74 -1.49 19.11
CA ILE A 49 -9.73 -1.79 17.66
C ILE A 49 -8.31 -1.66 17.09
N SER A 50 -7.56 -0.64 17.51
CA SER A 50 -6.16 -0.45 17.11
C SER A 50 -5.28 -1.63 17.54
N GLU A 51 -5.41 -2.08 18.79
CA GLU A 51 -4.63 -3.22 19.29
C GLU A 51 -5.02 -4.54 18.61
N VAL A 52 -6.31 -4.76 18.34
CA VAL A 52 -6.78 -5.92 17.58
C VAL A 52 -6.22 -5.90 16.16
N THR A 53 -6.29 -4.75 15.47
CA THR A 53 -5.74 -4.58 14.13
C THR A 53 -4.24 -4.86 14.09
N PHE A 54 -3.49 -4.30 15.06
CA PHE A 54 -2.04 -4.51 15.14
C PHE A 54 -1.68 -6.00 15.32
N ARG A 55 -2.40 -6.73 16.19
CA ARG A 55 -2.18 -8.17 16.38
C ARG A 55 -2.62 -8.97 15.15
N GLN A 56 -3.68 -8.54 14.46
CA GLN A 56 -4.17 -9.22 13.27
C GLN A 56 -3.15 -9.18 12.13
N CYS A 57 -2.33 -8.13 12.03
CA CYS A 57 -1.23 -8.06 11.07
C CYS A 57 -0.22 -9.20 11.25
N GLU A 58 0.03 -9.67 12.48
CA GLU A 58 0.93 -10.80 12.72
C GLU A 58 0.37 -12.10 12.14
N ASN A 59 -0.93 -12.34 12.31
CA ASN A 59 -1.60 -13.49 11.71
C ASN A 59 -1.55 -13.41 10.18
N PHE A 60 -1.86 -12.23 9.61
CA PHE A 60 -1.80 -12.02 8.18
C PHE A 60 -0.39 -12.24 7.62
N ALA A 61 0.66 -11.72 8.28
CA ALA A 61 2.03 -11.90 7.82
C ALA A 61 2.43 -13.39 7.77
N LYS A 62 2.13 -14.15 8.83
CA LYS A 62 2.43 -15.59 8.91
C LYS A 62 1.68 -16.39 7.85
N ASP A 63 0.38 -16.11 7.68
CA ASP A 63 -0.43 -16.81 6.68
C ASP A 63 0.05 -16.51 5.26
N LEU A 64 0.34 -15.24 4.93
CA LEU A 64 0.86 -14.84 3.62
C LEU A 64 2.21 -15.51 3.31
N GLU A 65 3.12 -15.56 4.28
CA GLU A 65 4.39 -16.28 4.15
C GLU A 65 4.16 -17.76 3.87
N MET A 66 3.25 -18.41 4.62
CA MET A 66 2.94 -19.82 4.44
C MET A 66 2.30 -20.10 3.08
N PHE A 67 1.42 -19.22 2.58
CA PHE A 67 0.80 -19.36 1.26
C PHE A 67 1.82 -19.22 0.13
N ALA A 68 2.70 -18.23 0.20
CA ALA A 68 3.78 -18.08 -0.76
C ALA A 68 4.70 -19.32 -0.76
N ARG A 69 5.10 -19.79 0.42
CA ARG A 69 5.93 -20.98 0.59
C ARG A 69 5.26 -22.25 0.08
N HIS A 70 3.96 -22.41 0.27
CA HIS A 70 3.19 -23.55 -0.26
C HIS A 70 3.27 -23.61 -1.79
N ALA A 71 3.29 -22.46 -2.46
CA ALA A 71 3.49 -22.34 -3.89
C ALA A 71 4.98 -22.31 -4.32
N LYS A 72 5.91 -22.69 -3.43
CA LYS A 72 7.37 -22.67 -3.65
C LYS A 72 7.93 -21.30 -4.02
N ARG A 73 7.31 -20.22 -3.52
CA ARG A 73 7.77 -18.83 -3.68
C ARG A 73 8.26 -18.25 -2.36
N SER A 74 9.19 -17.30 -2.42
CA SER A 74 9.61 -16.46 -1.30
C SER A 74 8.97 -15.06 -1.33
N THR A 75 8.35 -14.69 -2.45
CA THR A 75 7.70 -13.40 -2.66
C THR A 75 6.19 -13.58 -2.60
N VAL A 76 5.55 -12.83 -1.70
CA VAL A 76 4.08 -12.77 -1.57
C VAL A 76 3.48 -12.10 -2.80
N THR A 77 2.41 -12.68 -3.34
CA THR A 77 1.66 -12.16 -4.49
C THR A 77 0.22 -11.85 -4.12
N THR A 78 -0.53 -11.26 -5.05
CA THR A 78 -1.94 -10.94 -4.84
C THR A 78 -2.83 -12.19 -4.71
N GLU A 79 -2.40 -13.34 -5.23
CA GLU A 79 -3.11 -14.62 -5.04
C GLU A 79 -3.04 -15.10 -3.57
N ASP A 80 -1.93 -14.85 -2.88
CA ASP A 80 -1.79 -15.15 -1.45
C ASP A 80 -2.75 -14.26 -0.62
N VAL A 81 -2.91 -12.99 -1.02
CA VAL A 81 -3.85 -12.04 -0.38
C VAL A 81 -5.30 -12.44 -0.63
N LYS A 82 -5.66 -12.90 -1.84
CA LYS A 82 -6.99 -13.46 -2.11
C LYS A 82 -7.27 -14.67 -1.24
N LEU A 83 -6.28 -15.55 -1.05
CA LEU A 83 -6.44 -16.75 -0.22
C LEU A 83 -6.72 -16.39 1.25
N LEU A 84 -6.18 -15.29 1.75
CA LEU A 84 -6.47 -14.76 3.08
C LEU A 84 -7.96 -14.37 3.26
N ALA A 85 -8.62 -13.90 2.19
CA ALA A 85 -10.04 -13.54 2.19
C ALA A 85 -11.00 -14.71 1.96
N ARG A 86 -10.50 -15.93 1.67
CA ARG A 86 -11.29 -17.07 1.16
C ARG A 86 -12.47 -17.53 2.02
N ARG A 87 -12.48 -17.21 3.32
CA ARG A 87 -13.53 -17.66 4.25
C ARG A 87 -14.83 -16.86 4.12
N SER A 88 -14.79 -15.71 3.45
CA SER A 88 -15.95 -14.86 3.22
C SER A 88 -16.05 -14.52 1.73
N ASN A 89 -17.10 -15.02 1.06
CA ASN A 89 -17.31 -14.80 -0.37
C ASN A 89 -17.45 -13.31 -0.72
N SER A 90 -18.12 -12.53 0.14
CA SER A 90 -18.27 -11.08 -0.07
C SER A 90 -16.93 -10.36 0.05
N LEU A 91 -16.09 -10.74 1.02
CA LEU A 91 -14.76 -10.17 1.19
C LEU A 91 -13.82 -10.58 0.04
N LEU A 92 -13.84 -11.85 -0.36
CA LEU A 92 -13.05 -12.34 -1.49
C LEU A 92 -13.38 -11.59 -2.78
N LYS A 93 -14.68 -11.38 -3.05
CA LYS A 93 -15.14 -10.59 -4.20
C LYS A 93 -14.60 -9.16 -4.13
N TYR A 94 -14.81 -8.48 -3.00
CA TYR A 94 -14.33 -7.10 -2.81
C TYR A 94 -12.82 -6.95 -3.00
N ILE A 95 -12.02 -7.85 -2.41
CA ILE A 95 -10.55 -7.82 -2.54
C ILE A 95 -10.12 -8.11 -3.99
N THR A 96 -10.83 -8.99 -4.69
CA THR A 96 -10.54 -9.29 -6.10
C THR A 96 -10.81 -8.08 -7.00
N GLU A 97 -11.95 -7.41 -6.81
CA GLU A 97 -12.30 -6.17 -7.52
C GLU A 97 -11.24 -5.08 -7.26
N LYS A 98 -10.82 -4.89 -6.00
CA LYS A 98 -9.77 -3.92 -5.66
C LYS A 98 -8.41 -4.22 -6.30
N ASN A 99 -8.06 -5.50 -6.43
CA ASN A 99 -6.85 -5.91 -7.14
C ASN A 99 -6.91 -5.54 -8.64
N GLU A 100 -8.05 -5.78 -9.27
CA GLU A 100 -8.28 -5.40 -10.67
C GLU A 100 -8.20 -3.89 -10.87
N GLU A 101 -8.82 -3.09 -10.00
CA GLU A 101 -8.68 -1.62 -10.00
C GLU A 101 -7.21 -1.18 -9.90
N ILE A 102 -6.44 -1.74 -8.98
CA ILE A 102 -5.01 -1.44 -8.82
C ILE A 102 -4.22 -1.83 -10.07
N ALA A 103 -4.53 -2.97 -10.68
CA ALA A 103 -3.88 -3.43 -11.91
C ALA A 103 -4.12 -2.46 -13.07
N GLN A 104 -5.35 -1.97 -13.24
CA GLN A 104 -5.71 -0.97 -14.25
C GLN A 104 -4.97 0.35 -14.01
N LEU A 105 -4.98 0.87 -12.78
CA LEU A 105 -4.26 2.10 -12.43
C LEU A 105 -2.76 2.00 -12.71
N ASN A 106 -2.17 0.82 -12.49
CA ASN A 106 -0.76 0.57 -12.78
C ASN A 106 -0.47 0.54 -14.29
N LEU A 107 -1.37 0.00 -15.11
CA LEU A 107 -1.26 0.04 -16.57
C LEU A 107 -1.34 1.47 -17.10
N GLU A 108 -2.28 2.27 -16.61
CA GLU A 108 -2.43 3.68 -16.99
C GLU A 108 -1.18 4.50 -16.63
N ARG A 109 -0.64 4.31 -15.42
CA ARG A 109 0.61 4.97 -14.99
C ARG A 109 1.78 4.60 -15.89
N LYS A 110 1.90 3.33 -16.30
CA LYS A 110 2.92 2.86 -17.23
C LYS A 110 2.74 3.47 -18.63
N ALA A 111 1.51 3.57 -19.13
CA ALA A 111 1.22 4.18 -20.42
C ALA A 111 1.57 5.69 -20.42
N LYS A 112 1.20 6.42 -19.36
CA LYS A 112 1.57 7.84 -19.19
C LYS A 112 3.08 8.05 -19.12
N LYS A 113 3.81 7.15 -18.45
CA LYS A 113 5.28 7.20 -18.39
C LYS A 113 5.96 6.87 -19.73
N LYS A 114 5.34 6.07 -20.60
CA LYS A 114 5.86 5.79 -21.96
C LYS A 114 5.58 6.90 -22.97
N ARG A 115 4.52 7.72 -22.77
CA ARG A 115 4.24 8.87 -23.63
C ARG A 115 5.14 10.08 -23.38
N LYS A 116 5.55 10.32 -22.14
CA LYS A 116 6.49 11.41 -21.80
C LYS A 116 7.88 11.36 -22.49
N PRO A 117 8.55 10.21 -22.68
CA PRO A 117 9.86 10.17 -23.33
C PRO A 117 9.81 10.36 -24.86
N GLU A 118 8.65 10.25 -25.51
CA GLU A 118 8.53 10.47 -26.97
C GLU A 118 8.29 11.94 -27.33
N ASP A 119 7.75 12.75 -26.40
CA ASP A 119 7.45 14.17 -26.61
C ASP A 119 8.70 15.05 -26.45
N GLU A 120 9.59 14.72 -25.49
CA GLU A 120 10.87 15.43 -25.31
C GLU A 120 11.86 15.21 -26.48
N ASN A 121 11.67 14.16 -27.28
CA ASN A 121 12.54 13.86 -28.43
C ASN A 121 12.04 14.46 -29.76
N ARG A 122 10.83 15.04 -29.80
CA ARG A 122 10.34 15.78 -30.99
C ARG A 122 10.70 17.26 -30.96
N ASP A 123 10.82 17.85 -29.78
CA ASP A 123 11.15 19.27 -29.61
C ASP A 123 12.59 19.63 -30.03
N PHE A 124 13.49 18.65 -30.18
CA PHE A 124 14.90 18.88 -30.57
C PHE A 124 15.16 18.88 -32.09
N MET A 125 14.18 18.52 -32.94
CA MET A 125 14.41 18.37 -34.39
C MET A 125 13.81 19.48 -35.27
N GLU A 126 13.16 20.51 -34.69
CA GLU A 126 12.45 21.55 -35.46
C GLU A 126 13.09 22.95 -35.39
N LEU A 127 14.37 23.05 -35.00
CA LEU A 127 15.08 24.35 -34.84
C LEU A 127 16.18 24.65 -35.88
N ASP A 128 16.51 23.74 -36.79
CA ASP A 128 17.62 23.92 -37.76
C ASP A 128 17.13 23.95 -39.22
N ALA A 129 16.23 24.87 -39.57
CA ALA A 129 15.86 25.11 -40.96
C ALA A 129 15.50 26.57 -41.27
N ASP A 130 16.28 27.56 -40.80
CA ASP A 130 16.10 28.94 -41.30
C ASP A 130 17.28 29.90 -41.04
N VAL A 131 18.49 29.58 -41.50
CA VAL A 131 19.49 30.62 -41.82
C VAL A 131 20.43 30.10 -42.90
N VAL A 132 20.28 30.54 -44.16
CA VAL A 132 21.36 30.99 -45.07
C VAL A 132 20.70 31.50 -46.36
N GLY A 133 20.94 32.76 -46.71
CA GLY A 133 20.91 33.18 -48.11
C GLY A 133 20.32 34.56 -48.38
N SER A 134 21.01 35.63 -48.04
CA SER A 134 20.94 36.93 -48.74
C SER A 134 22.19 37.72 -48.42
N ASP A 135 23.22 37.54 -49.25
CA ASP A 135 24.28 38.52 -49.42
C ASP A 135 24.53 38.67 -50.93
N SER A 136 24.63 39.93 -51.35
CA SER A 136 24.82 40.48 -52.71
C SER A 136 23.60 40.55 -53.66
#